data_AF-A0A2M7JUK8-F1
#
_entry.id   AF-A0A2M7JUK8-F1
#
_cell.length_a   1.000
_cell.length_b   1.000
_cell.length_c   1.000
_cell.angle_alpha   90.00
_cell.angle_beta   90.00
_cell.angle_gamma   90.00
#
_symmetry.space_group_name_H-M   'P 1'
#
loop_
_entity.id
_entity.type
_entity.pdbx_description
1 polymer ?
#
loop_
_entity_poly.entity_id
_entity_poly.type
_entity_poly.pdbx_seq_one_letter_code
_entity_poly.pdbx_strand_id
1 'polypeptide(L)' 'MDQEDSRQLFHITYGYLLNAKNKAGNNIFKDRLYQTLIQYEEDYWSVLEKHLGKYLNLLGVKRKRKGDDEK' A
#
# COMPACT_ATOMS: atom_id res chain seq x y z
N MET A 1 2.24 -4.08 -10.07
CA MET A 1 1.60 -5.23 -9.36
C MET A 1 0.39 -5.69 -10.17
N ASP A 2 0.55 -5.79 -11.50
CA ASP A 2 -0.59 -5.79 -12.44
C ASP A 2 -0.97 -7.19 -12.90
N GLN A 3 -0.08 -8.16 -12.65
CA GLN A 3 -0.37 -9.58 -12.77
C GLN A 3 -1.10 -10.09 -11.53
N GLU A 4 -2.21 -10.77 -11.75
CA GLU A 4 -3.12 -11.23 -10.71
C GLU A 4 -2.47 -12.27 -9.79
N ASP A 5 -1.86 -13.31 -10.35
CA ASP A 5 -1.23 -14.40 -9.57
C ASP A 5 -0.13 -13.88 -8.64
N SER A 6 0.75 -13.02 -9.15
CA SER A 6 1.82 -12.40 -8.38
C SER A 6 1.26 -11.53 -7.25
N ARG A 7 0.21 -10.74 -7.52
CA ARG A 7 -0.43 -9.90 -6.50
C ARG A 7 -1.06 -10.75 -5.40
N GLN A 8 -1.78 -11.81 -5.77
CA GLN A 8 -2.39 -12.72 -4.82
C GLN A 8 -1.33 -13.42 -3.96
N LEU A 9 -0.26 -13.92 -4.56
CA LEU A 9 0.84 -14.55 -3.84
C LEU A 9 1.42 -13.62 -2.76
N PHE A 10 1.72 -12.37 -3.13
CA PHE A 10 2.22 -11.38 -2.16
C PHE A 10 1.19 -11.03 -1.08
N HIS A 11 -0.09 -10.89 -1.45
CA HIS A 11 -1.15 -10.55 -0.51
C HIS A 11 -1.40 -11.65 0.53
N ILE A 12 -1.23 -12.92 0.16
CA ILE A 12 -1.41 -14.05 1.09
C ILE A 12 -0.16 -14.25 1.95
N THR A 13 1.03 -14.01 1.39
CA THR A 13 2.31 -14.30 2.07
C THR A 13 2.93 -13.10 2.81
N TYR A 14 2.28 -11.94 2.85
CA TYR A 14 2.82 -10.74 3.52
C TYR A 14 3.17 -10.99 5.00
N GLY A 15 2.34 -11.75 5.72
CA GLY A 15 2.58 -12.07 7.13
C GLY A 15 3.86 -12.89 7.32
N TYR A 16 4.17 -13.80 6.40
CA TYR A 16 5.42 -14.54 6.41
C TYR A 16 6.61 -13.62 6.15
N LEU A 17 6.53 -12.76 5.13
CA LEU A 17 7.60 -11.80 4.79
C LEU A 17 7.91 -10.84 5.94
N LEU A 18 6.89 -10.34 6.64
CA LEU A 18 7.06 -9.40 7.74
C LEU A 18 7.57 -10.05 9.04
N ASN A 19 7.33 -11.35 9.23
CA ASN A 19 7.76 -12.09 10.43
C ASN A 19 8.99 -12.96 10.20
N ALA A 20 9.50 -13.05 8.98
CA ALA A 20 10.69 -13.82 8.65
C ALA A 20 11.90 -13.31 9.44
N LYS A 21 12.50 -14.20 10.24
CA LYS A 21 13.67 -13.93 11.07
C LYS A 21 14.81 -14.88 10.74
N ASN A 22 16.04 -14.40 10.86
CA ASN A 22 17.22 -15.25 10.73
C ASN A 22 17.47 -16.07 12.00
N LYS A 23 18.52 -16.91 12.00
CA LYS A 23 18.90 -17.74 13.16
C LYS A 23 19.23 -16.93 14.42
N ALA A 24 19.59 -15.65 14.28
CA ALA A 24 19.88 -14.74 15.39
C ALA A 24 18.63 -13.95 15.87
N GLY A 25 17.46 -14.18 15.27
CA GLY A 25 16.20 -13.51 15.64
C GLY A 25 15.98 -12.14 14.97
N ASN A 26 16.88 -11.70 14.09
CA ASN A 26 16.76 -10.42 13.38
C ASN A 26 15.79 -10.55 12.20
N ASN A 27 15.04 -9.49 11.92
CA ASN A 27 14.12 -9.46 10.78
C ASN A 27 14.90 -9.54 9.46
N ILE A 28 14.44 -10.39 8.54
CA ILE A 28 15.11 -10.58 7.25
C ILE A 28 14.71 -9.48 6.27
N PHE A 29 13.42 -9.12 6.22
CA PHE A 29 12.88 -8.19 5.22
C PHE A 29 12.24 -6.94 5.83
N LYS A 30 11.61 -7.07 6.99
CA LYS A 30 10.76 -6.04 7.61
C LYS A 30 11.45 -4.68 7.69
N ASP A 31 12.65 -4.62 8.26
CA ASP A 31 13.30 -3.35 8.58
C ASP A 31 13.67 -2.58 7.30
N ARG A 32 14.27 -3.25 6.33
CA ARG A 32 14.61 -2.66 5.03
C ARG A 32 13.36 -2.26 4.25
N LEU A 33 12.29 -3.06 4.32
CA LEU A 33 11.02 -2.74 3.67
C LEU A 33 10.44 -1.43 4.22
N TYR A 34 10.35 -1.29 5.55
CA TYR A 34 9.85 -0.05 6.17
C TYR A 34 10.76 1.14 5.89
N GLN A 35 12.08 0.98 5.96
CA GLN A 35 13.02 2.05 5.60
C GLN A 35 12.82 2.52 4.16
N THR A 36 12.59 1.59 3.24
CA THR A 36 12.33 1.92 1.83
C THR A 36 10.99 2.67 1.68
N LEU A 37 9.94 2.23 2.36
CA LEU A 37 8.64 2.91 2.31
C LEU A 37 8.71 4.33 2.87
N ILE A 38 9.49 4.55 3.93
CA ILE A 38 9.72 5.88 4.50
C ILE A 38 10.56 6.74 3.55
N GLN A 39 11.60 6.17 2.93
CA GLN A 39 12.46 6.89 1.99
C GLN A 39 11.69 7.39 0.75
N TYR A 40 10.71 6.62 0.28
CA TYR A 40 9.89 6.94 -0.89
C TYR A 40 8.45 7.28 -0.48
N GLU A 41 8.27 7.97 0.65
CA GLU A 41 6.95 8.25 1.23
C GLU A 41 6.04 9.01 0.25
N GLU A 42 6.54 10.02 -0.45
CA GLU A 42 5.74 10.80 -1.42
C GLU A 42 5.25 9.95 -2.60
N ASP A 43 6.12 9.10 -3.14
CA ASP A 43 5.76 8.15 -4.21
C ASP A 43 4.73 7.15 -3.72
N TYR A 44 4.90 6.64 -2.50
CA TYR A 44 3.97 5.73 -1.86
C TYR A 44 2.59 6.37 -1.69
N TRP A 45 2.52 7.62 -1.21
CA TRP A 45 1.28 8.39 -1.10
C TRP A 45 0.59 8.59 -2.45
N SER A 46 1.34 8.96 -3.49
CA SER A 46 0.81 9.14 -4.84
C SER A 46 0.17 7.85 -5.39
N VAL A 47 0.85 6.72 -5.20
CA VAL A 47 0.34 5.40 -5.60
C VAL A 47 -0.92 5.04 -4.83
N LEU A 48 -0.96 5.28 -3.51
CA LEU A 48 -2.14 5.04 -2.68
C LEU A 48 -3.33 5.90 -3.11
N GLU A 49 -3.13 7.19 -3.32
CA GLU A 49 -4.20 8.10 -3.75
C GLU A 49 -4.79 7.64 -5.08
N LYS A 50 -3.95 7.30 -6.04
CA LYS A 50 -4.39 6.82 -7.35
C LYS A 50 -5.15 5.48 -7.24
N HIS A 51 -4.63 4.55 -6.45
CA HIS A 51 -5.23 3.22 -6.31
C HIS A 51 -6.58 3.30 -5.61
N LEU A 52 -6.63 3.91 -4.42
CA LEU A 52 -7.87 4.08 -3.64
C LEU A 52 -8.87 4.97 -4.39
N GLY A 53 -8.40 6.06 -5.01
CA GLY A 53 -9.23 6.95 -5.80
C GLY A 53 -9.94 6.23 -6.94
N LYS A 54 -9.27 5.30 -7.64
CA LYS A 54 -9.90 4.45 -8.66
C LYS A 54 -11.02 3.61 -8.07
N TYR A 55 -10.80 2.97 -6.92
CA TYR A 55 -11.83 2.16 -6.26
C TYR A 55 -13.02 3.01 -5.78
N LEU A 56 -12.77 4.17 -5.18
CA LEU A 56 -13.82 5.09 -4.74
C LEU A 56 -14.67 5.58 -5.92
N ASN A 57 -14.03 5.91 -7.05
CA ASN A 57 -14.75 6.27 -8.28
C ASN A 57 -15.61 5.11 -8.81
N LEU A 58 -15.09 3.88 -8.79
CA LEU A 58 -15.85 2.67 -9.18
C LEU A 58 -17.06 2.42 -8.28
N LEU A 59 -16.96 2.76 -6.99
CA LEU A 59 -18.07 2.71 -6.03
C LEU A 59 -19.06 3.89 -6.18
N GLY A 60 -18.81 4.82 -7.10
CA GLY A 60 -19.66 6.01 -7.31
C GLY A 60 -19.52 7.07 -6.23
N VAL A 61 -18.48 6.99 -5.38
CA VAL A 61 -18.23 7.98 -4.33
C VAL A 61 -17.75 9.27 -5.00
N LYS A 62 -18.57 10.32 -4.93
CA LYS A 62 -18.20 11.64 -5.46
C LYS A 62 -17.16 12.28 -4.53
N ARG A 63 -16.01 12.67 -5.08
CA ARG A 63 -15.03 13.49 -4.38
C ARG A 63 -15.67 14.85 -4.09
N LYS A 64 -16.03 15.13 -2.83
CA LYS A 64 -16.44 16.48 -2.40
C LYS A 64 -15.34 17.46 -2.80
N ARG A 65 -15.70 18.48 -3.58
CA ARG A 65 -14.74 19.56 -3.86
C ARG A 65 -14.80 20.53 -2.68
N LYS A 66 -13.65 21.09 -2.33
CA LYS A 66 -13.56 22.17 -1.33
C LYS A 66 -14.37 23.35 -1.88
N GLY A 67 -15.60 23.52 -1.41
CA GLY A 67 -16.61 24.46 -1.95
C GLY A 67 -18.05 23.96 -1.93
N ASP A 68 -18.30 22.66 -1.67
CA ASP A 68 -19.67 22.10 -1.63
C ASP A 68 -20.39 22.29 -0.27
N ASP A 69 -19.78 22.97 0.70
CA ASP A 69 -20.33 23.18 2.04
C ASP A 69 -21.07 24.53 2.21
N GLU A 70 -21.30 25.27 1.13
CA GLU A 70 -21.95 26.61 1.15
C GLU A 70 -23.35 26.64 0.47
N LYS A 71 -24.11 25.54 0.54
CA LYS A 71 -25.54 25.54 0.17
C LYS A 71 -26.41 24.86 1.21
#